data_AF-B5CRT4-F1
#
_entry.id   AF-B5CRT4-F1
#
_cell.length_a   1.000
_cell.length_b   1.000
_cell.length_c   1.000
_cell.angle_alpha   90.00
_cell.angle_beta   90.00
_cell.angle_gamma   90.00
#
_symmetry.space_group_name_H-M   'P 1'
#
loop_
_entity.id
_entity.type
_entity.pdbx_description
1 polymer ?
#
loop_
_entity_poly.entity_id
_entity_poly.type
_entity_poly.pdbx_seq_one_letter_code
_entity_poly.pdbx_strand_id
1 'polypeptide(L)' 'MNMVYVLYEERESSQLCGVRGVCDTWDNAVAHMRLLIENNHLYSNFSKINLEEGYSESDPTYSEDNYSNYYIKQMEKM' A
#
# COMPACT_ATOMS: atom_id res chain seq x y z
N MET A 1 -10.56 -15.17 -16.14
CA MET A 1 -11.27 -14.10 -15.42
C MET A 1 -10.46 -12.83 -15.51
N ASN A 2 -11.11 -11.67 -15.60
CA ASN A 2 -10.42 -10.40 -15.73
C ASN A 2 -10.15 -9.89 -14.29
N MET A 3 -8.90 -9.98 -13.83
CA MET A 3 -8.54 -9.56 -12.47
C MET A 3 -8.25 -8.06 -12.43
N VAL A 4 -8.46 -7.44 -11.27
CA VAL A 4 -7.95 -6.11 -10.96
C VAL A 4 -7.23 -6.14 -9.63
N TYR A 5 -6.23 -5.27 -9.52
CA TYR A 5 -5.39 -5.13 -8.34
C TYR A 5 -5.61 -3.73 -7.79
N VAL A 6 -6.17 -3.64 -6.59
CA VAL A 6 -6.51 -2.38 -5.96
C VAL A 6 -5.49 -2.09 -4.87
N LEU A 7 -4.77 -0.97 -5.01
CA LEU A 7 -3.82 -0.48 -4.03
C LEU A 7 -4.54 0.43 -3.05
N TYR A 8 -4.47 0.09 -1.77
CA TYR A 8 -5.07 0.83 -0.68
C TYR A 8 -4.00 1.47 0.21
N GLU A 9 -4.37 2.57 0.86
CA GLU A 9 -3.65 3.20 1.94
C GLU A 9 -4.50 3.13 3.22
N GLU A 10 -3.90 2.65 4.30
CA GLU A 10 -4.46 2.63 5.64
C GLU A 10 -3.79 3.72 6.49
N ARG A 11 -4.59 4.51 7.19
CA ARG A 11 -4.14 5.56 8.11
C ARG A 11 -4.98 5.51 9.39
N GLU A 12 -4.44 6.05 10.48
CA GLU A 12 -5.06 6.04 11.81
C GLU A 12 -6.52 6.54 11.81
N SER A 13 -6.78 7.65 11.11
CA SER A 13 -8.12 8.26 11.04
C SER A 13 -9.17 7.43 10.28
N SER A 14 -8.75 6.40 9.52
CA SER A 14 -9.68 5.44 8.93
C SER A 14 -8.94 4.24 8.34
N GLN A 15 -9.23 3.07 8.90
CA GLN A 15 -8.85 1.80 8.29
C GLN A 15 -9.44 1.73 6.87
N LEU A 16 -8.60 1.48 5.86
CA LEU A 16 -8.95 1.34 4.43
C LEU A 16 -9.32 2.63 3.64
N CYS A 17 -8.93 3.84 4.06
CA CYS A 17 -9.56 5.07 3.54
C CYS A 17 -9.03 5.67 2.21
N GLY A 18 -8.07 5.05 1.54
CA GLY A 18 -7.58 5.57 0.26
C GLY A 18 -7.36 4.49 -0.77
N VAL A 19 -8.24 4.35 -1.77
CA VAL A 19 -7.83 3.69 -3.02
C VAL A 19 -6.83 4.61 -3.71
N ARG A 20 -5.56 4.19 -3.74
CA ARG A 20 -4.47 4.94 -4.37
C ARG A 20 -4.30 4.59 -5.83
N GLY A 21 -4.74 3.39 -6.23
CA GLY A 21 -4.70 2.98 -7.62
C GLY A 21 -5.48 1.70 -7.88
N VAL A 22 -5.88 1.54 -9.14
CA VAL A 22 -6.42 0.28 -9.67
C VAL A 22 -5.58 -0.09 -10.88
N CYS A 23 -5.02 -1.28 -10.86
CA CYS A 23 -4.13 -1.79 -11.89
C CYS A 23 -4.69 -3.08 -12.50
N ASP A 24 -4.32 -3.35 -13.73
CA ASP A 24 -4.67 -4.54 -14.50
C ASP A 24 -3.70 -5.72 -14.26
N THR A 25 -2.50 -5.45 -13.76
CA THR A 25 -1.49 -6.45 -13.41
C THR A 25 -0.94 -6.23 -12.00
N TRP A 26 -0.43 -7.32 -11.41
CA TRP A 26 0.25 -7.28 -10.11
C TRP A 26 1.50 -6.40 -10.16
N ASP A 27 2.33 -6.55 -11.19
CA ASP A 27 3.57 -5.80 -11.34
C ASP A 27 3.33 -4.28 -11.41
N ASN A 28 2.25 -3.86 -12.09
CA ASN A 28 1.86 -2.45 -12.13
C ASN A 28 1.41 -1.95 -10.75
N ALA A 29 0.66 -2.76 -10.00
CA ALA A 29 0.24 -2.41 -8.64
C ALA A 29 1.44 -2.29 -7.69
N VAL A 30 2.40 -3.22 -7.78
CA VAL A 30 3.64 -3.21 -6.99
C VAL A 30 4.52 -2.02 -7.35
N ALA A 31 4.67 -1.69 -8.64
CA ALA A 31 5.42 -0.52 -9.09
C ALA A 31 4.80 0.78 -8.55
N HIS A 32 3.47 0.88 -8.57
CA HIS A 32 2.76 2.02 -7.99
C HIS A 32 2.96 2.10 -6.47
N MET A 33 2.82 0.98 -5.76
CA MET A 33 3.07 0.90 -4.32
C MET A 33 4.48 1.35 -3.96
N ARG A 34 5.50 0.92 -4.73
CA ARG A 34 6.89 1.35 -4.54
C ARG A 34 7.04 2.86 -4.65
N LEU A 35 6.44 3.48 -5.68
CA LEU A 35 6.47 4.93 -5.83
C LEU A 35 5.82 5.66 -4.65
N LEU A 36 4.70 5.15 -4.13
CA LEU A 36 4.05 5.74 -2.96
C LEU A 36 4.89 5.63 -1.68
N ILE A 37 5.61 4.52 -1.51
CA ILE A 37 6.55 4.32 -0.39
C ILE A 37 7.72 5.31 -0.51
N GLU A 38 8.35 5.39 -1.68
CA GLU A 38 9.52 6.25 -1.92
C GLU A 38 9.19 7.75 -1.71
N ASN A 39 7.95 8.16 -1.96
CA ASN A 39 7.50 9.54 -1.77
C ASN A 39 6.86 9.81 -0.39
N ASN A 40 6.83 8.82 0.51
CA ASN A 40 6.21 8.96 1.82
C ASN A 40 7.26 9.09 2.92
N HIS A 41 7.31 10.26 3.56
CA HIS A 41 8.23 10.56 4.65
C HIS A 41 8.07 9.64 5.86
N LEU A 42 6.91 8.97 6.03
CA LEU A 42 6.68 8.01 7.11
C LEU A 42 7.41 6.67 6.88
N TYR A 43 8.07 6.48 5.74
CA TYR A 43 8.89 5.32 5.46
C TYR A 43 10.37 5.59 5.71
N SER A 44 11.05 4.60 6.29
CA SER A 44 12.47 4.63 6.59
C SER A 44 13.07 3.22 6.51
N ASN A 45 14.34 3.07 6.91
CA ASN A 45 15.00 1.76 7.01
C ASN A 45 14.39 0.83 8.09
N PHE A 46 13.53 1.34 8.98
CA PHE A 46 12.82 0.54 9.98
C PHE A 46 11.42 0.10 9.54
N SER A 47 10.94 0.59 8.40
CA SER A 47 9.67 0.18 7.82
C SER A 47 9.70 -1.28 7.37
N LYS A 48 8.54 -1.94 7.41
CA LYS A 48 8.40 -3.29 6.85
C LYS A 48 7.81 -3.20 5.45
N ILE A 49 8.51 -3.73 4.46
CA ILE A 49 8.05 -3.70 3.07
C ILE A 49 8.10 -5.14 2.53
N ASN A 50 6.95 -5.68 2.16
CA ASN A 50 6.82 -6.95 1.47
C ASN A 50 6.10 -6.76 0.13
N LEU A 51 6.87 -6.49 -0.93
CA LEU A 51 6.32 -6.27 -2.26
C LEU A 51 5.77 -7.56 -2.90
N GLU A 52 6.23 -8.74 -2.46
CA GLU A 52 5.75 -10.03 -2.97
C GLU A 52 4.33 -10.33 -2.48
N GLU A 53 4.02 -9.93 -1.24
CA GLU A 53 2.66 -10.01 -0.68
C GLU A 53 1.86 -8.73 -0.92
N GLY A 54 2.48 -7.71 -1.51
CA GLY A 54 1.86 -6.41 -1.78
C GLY A 54 1.45 -5.70 -0.49
N TYR A 55 2.31 -5.70 0.52
CA TYR A 55 2.04 -5.16 1.85
C TYR A 55 3.20 -4.30 2.36
N SER A 56 2.90 -3.21 3.08
CA SER A 56 3.92 -2.42 3.76
C SER A 56 3.39 -1.72 5.01
N GLU A 57 4.26 -1.63 6.02
CA GLU A 57 4.08 -0.86 7.24
C GLU A 57 5.05 0.32 7.25
N SER A 58 4.54 1.52 7.52
CA SER A 58 5.40 2.68 7.78
C SER A 58 6.28 2.45 9.02
N ASP A 59 7.32 3.28 9.19
CA ASP A 59 8.28 3.12 10.29
C ASP A 59 7.58 3.17 11.67
N PRO A 60 7.78 2.17 12.55
CA PRO A 60 7.11 2.08 13.85
C PRO A 60 7.64 3.10 14.89
N THR A 61 8.70 3.84 14.56
CA THR A 61 9.22 4.92 15.39
C THR A 61 8.42 6.22 15.21
N TYR A 62 7.58 6.31 14.18
CA TYR A 62 6.51 7.31 14.15
C TYR A 62 5.46 6.99 15.23
N SER A 63 4.76 8.01 15.73
CA SER A 63 3.73 7.84 16.77
C SER A 63 2.61 6.92 16.29
N GLU A 64 1.92 6.22 17.19
CA GLU A 64 0.72 5.43 16.86
C GLU A 64 -0.33 6.27 16.09
N ASP A 65 -0.37 7.58 16.34
CA ASP A 65 -1.23 8.56 15.67
C ASP A 65 -0.77 8.95 14.23
N ASN A 66 0.37 8.45 13.76
CA ASN A 66 0.96 8.81 12.47
C ASN A 66 1.55 7.59 11.77
N TYR A 67 0.69 6.82 11.11
CA TYR A 67 1.12 5.75 10.21
C TYR A 67 0.46 5.86 8.84
N SER A 68 1.06 5.20 7.87
CA SER A 68 0.56 5.09 6.51
C SER A 68 1.00 3.76 5.92
N ASN A 69 0.11 2.77 5.94
CA ASN A 69 0.39 1.44 5.44
C ASN A 69 -0.20 1.28 4.04
N TYR A 70 0.44 0.49 3.19
CA TYR A 70 -0.09 0.19 1.86
C TYR A 70 -0.36 -1.31 1.72
N TYR A 71 -1.44 -1.66 1.02
CA TYR A 71 -1.69 -3.04 0.65
C TYR A 71 -2.39 -3.17 -0.70
N ILE A 72 -2.07 -4.23 -1.45
CA ILE A 72 -2.66 -4.57 -2.74
C ILE A 72 -3.68 -5.69 -2.54
N LYS A 73 -4.92 -5.48 -2.97
CA LYS A 73 -5.96 -6.51 -2.97
C LYS A 73 -6.26 -6.95 -4.39
N GLN A 74 -6.19 -8.26 -4.63
CA GLN A 74 -6.65 -8.87 -5.86
C GLN A 74 -8.18 -9.03 -5.81
N MET A 75 -8.87 -8.59 -6.86
CA MET A 75 -10.33 -8.67 -6.99
C MET A 75 -10.72 -9.11 -8.40
N GLU A 76 -11.84 -9.84 -8.51
CA GLU A 76 -12.41 -10.21 -9.81
C GLU A 76 -13.24 -9.05 -10.37
N LYS A 77 -13.09 -8.74 -11.67
CA LYS A 77 -14.07 -7.87 -12.35
C LYS A 77 -15.39 -8.63 -12.44
N MET A 78 -16.43 -8.04 -11.86
CA MET A 78 -17.82 -8.44 -12.06
C MET A 78 -18.30 -8.13 -13.48
#